data_AF-A0A934GB74-F1
#
_entry.id   AF-A0A934GB74-F1
#
_cell.length_a   1.000
_cell.length_b   1.000
_cell.length_c   1.000
_cell.angle_alpha   90.00
_cell.angle_beta   90.00
_cell.angle_gamma   90.00
#
_symmetry.space_group_name_H-M   'P 1'
#
loop_
_entity.id
_entity.type
_entity.pdbx_description
1 polymer ?
#
loop_
_entity_poly.entity_id
_entity_poly.type
_entity_poly.pdbx_seq_one_letter_code
_entity_poly.pdbx_strand_id
1 'polypeptide(L)'
;MNDDTRPIHPVWLRATHWLNALAVVILVMSGWRIYNAAPLFDFKFAKAITLGGWLGGAIQWHFAAMWLLAANGLVYLLCNVATWRLVRKFFPLSPRAIVADLLAALRGHLSHADPRQYNAVQRAAYLFVIADAVLLVLSGLVLWKSVQFPLLRELLGGYETARRVHFFAMAALVAFVMVHLAMVALVPRTLLAMIRGR
;
A
#
# COMPACT_ATOMS: atom_id res chain seq x y z
N MET A 1 -11.64 32.25 22.73
CA MET A 1 -11.03 30.93 23.01
C MET A 1 -10.91 30.21 21.68
N ASN A 2 -9.68 30.05 21.17
CA ASN A 2 -9.42 29.51 19.83
C ASN A 2 -9.76 28.02 19.76
N ASP A 3 -10.73 27.68 18.92
CA ASP A 3 -11.30 26.34 18.74
C ASP A 3 -10.51 25.49 17.72
N ASP A 4 -9.17 25.52 17.79
CA ASP A 4 -8.29 24.93 16.76
C ASP A 4 -7.41 23.79 17.30
N THR A 5 -8.00 22.94 18.16
CA THR A 5 -7.29 21.82 18.81
C THR A 5 -7.47 20.46 18.12
N ARG A 6 -8.21 20.41 17.00
CA ARG A 6 -8.50 19.15 16.29
C ARG A 6 -7.23 18.66 15.58
N PRO A 7 -6.71 17.45 15.90
CA PRO A 7 -5.56 16.89 15.21
C PRO A 7 -5.84 16.77 13.70
N ILE A 8 -4.87 17.15 12.87
CA ILE A 8 -4.96 17.02 11.41
C ILE A 8 -5.11 15.54 11.03
N HIS A 9 -4.37 14.67 11.73
CA HIS A 9 -4.45 13.21 11.62
C HIS A 9 -4.80 12.57 12.99
N PRO A 10 -5.93 11.85 13.11
CA PRO A 10 -6.28 11.17 14.35
C PRO A 10 -5.25 10.09 14.71
N VAL A 11 -5.11 9.78 16.00
CA VAL A 11 -4.09 8.84 16.52
C VAL A 11 -4.17 7.48 15.84
N TRP A 12 -5.38 6.94 15.65
CA TRP A 12 -5.58 5.65 14.99
C TRP A 12 -5.05 5.64 13.55
N LEU A 13 -5.21 6.73 12.80
CA LEU A 13 -4.73 6.84 11.42
C LEU A 13 -3.21 6.87 11.35
N ARG A 14 -2.56 7.53 12.31
CA ARG A 14 -1.09 7.55 12.40
C ARG A 14 -0.57 6.17 12.79
N ALA A 15 -1.20 5.51 13.76
CA ALA A 15 -0.84 4.16 14.19
C ALA A 15 -0.96 3.16 13.03
N THR A 16 -2.09 3.16 12.30
CA THR A 16 -2.27 2.27 11.15
C THR A 16 -1.25 2.55 10.05
N HIS A 17 -0.91 3.81 9.79
CA HIS A 17 0.13 4.16 8.83
C HIS A 17 1.50 3.60 9.22
N TRP A 18 1.94 3.78 10.46
CA TRP A 18 3.24 3.28 10.92
C TRP A 18 3.31 1.75 10.96
N LEU A 19 2.21 1.08 11.33
CA LEU A 19 2.10 -0.37 11.24
C LEU A 19 2.19 -0.86 9.78
N ASN A 20 1.55 -0.17 8.83
CA ASN A 20 1.68 -0.48 7.41
C ASN A 20 3.12 -0.29 6.93
N ALA A 21 3.78 0.81 7.32
CA ALA A 21 5.16 1.07 6.95
C ALA A 21 6.10 -0.05 7.44
N LEU A 22 5.94 -0.47 8.70
CA LEU A 22 6.68 -1.60 9.27
C LEU A 22 6.40 -2.90 8.51
N ALA A 23 5.13 -3.20 8.23
CA ALA A 23 4.73 -4.41 7.50
C ALA A 23 5.33 -4.44 6.09
N VAL A 24 5.30 -3.32 5.37
CA VAL A 24 5.87 -3.21 4.01
C VAL A 24 7.37 -3.48 4.04
N VAL A 25 8.12 -2.91 4.99
CA VAL A 25 9.56 -3.17 5.12
C VAL A 25 9.85 -4.65 5.34
N ILE A 26 9.13 -5.29 6.26
CA ILE A 26 9.30 -6.73 6.54
C ILE A 26 8.93 -7.57 5.31
N LEU A 27 7.82 -7.26 4.63
CA LEU A 27 7.35 -7.97 3.43
C LEU A 27 8.36 -7.86 2.29
N VAL A 28 8.91 -6.68 2.02
CA VAL A 28 9.90 -6.46 0.95
C VAL A 28 11.20 -7.21 1.27
N MET A 29 11.76 -7.04 2.47
CA MET A 29 13.05 -7.67 2.82
C MET A 29 12.96 -9.20 2.86
N SER A 30 11.85 -9.75 3.35
CA SER A 30 11.59 -11.19 3.32
C SER A 30 11.26 -11.69 1.90
N GLY A 31 10.51 -10.91 1.12
CA GLY A 31 10.17 -11.18 -0.28
C GLY A 31 11.40 -11.28 -1.17
N TRP A 32 12.38 -10.39 -1.00
CA TRP A 32 13.68 -10.49 -1.68
C TRP A 32 14.45 -11.77 -1.32
N ARG A 33 14.34 -12.26 -0.07
CA ARG A 33 14.94 -13.54 0.33
C ARG A 33 14.23 -14.72 -0.33
N ILE A 34 12.90 -14.67 -0.44
CA ILE A 34 12.09 -15.68 -1.14
C ILE A 34 12.43 -15.69 -2.63
N TYR A 35 12.53 -14.53 -3.27
CA TYR A 35 12.97 -14.38 -4.65
C TYR A 35 14.35 -15.02 -4.87
N ASN A 36 15.31 -14.78 -3.98
CA ASN A 36 16.66 -15.34 -4.10
C ASN A 36 16.71 -16.87 -4.07
N ALA A 37 15.69 -17.55 -3.53
CA ALA A 37 15.60 -19.01 -3.50
C ALA A 37 15.15 -19.60 -4.84
N ALA A 38 14.35 -18.87 -5.60
CA ALA A 38 13.95 -19.23 -6.97
C ALA A 38 13.89 -17.95 -7.84
N PRO A 39 15.05 -17.44 -8.30
CA PRO A 39 15.09 -16.17 -9.03
C PRO A 39 14.32 -16.23 -10.35
N LEU A 40 13.70 -15.11 -10.73
CA LEU A 40 13.09 -14.93 -12.06
C LEU A 40 14.07 -14.36 -13.09
N PHE A 41 15.17 -13.78 -12.62
CA PHE A 41 16.19 -13.11 -13.43
C PHE A 41 17.58 -13.50 -12.90
N ASP A 42 18.62 -13.20 -13.67
CA ASP A 42 20.01 -13.56 -13.36
C ASP A 42 20.67 -12.65 -12.30
N PHE A 43 19.91 -12.19 -11.31
CA PHE A 43 20.43 -11.43 -10.18
C PHE A 43 19.84 -11.91 -8.86
N LYS A 44 20.52 -11.54 -7.77
CA LYS A 44 20.09 -11.80 -6.39
C LYS A 44 20.27 -10.55 -5.55
N PHE A 45 19.36 -10.35 -4.60
CA PHE A 45 19.49 -9.29 -3.60
C PHE A 45 20.55 -9.65 -2.56
N ALA A 46 21.33 -8.66 -2.10
CA ALA A 46 22.37 -8.87 -1.11
C ALA A 46 21.79 -9.37 0.22
N LYS A 47 22.43 -10.37 0.85
CA LYS A 47 21.91 -10.98 2.10
C LYS A 47 21.68 -9.95 3.22
N ALA A 48 22.50 -8.91 3.28
CA ALA A 48 22.44 -7.85 4.29
C ALA A 48 21.13 -7.03 4.26
N ILE A 49 20.46 -6.95 3.11
CA ILE A 49 19.19 -6.22 2.94
C ILE A 49 17.98 -7.15 2.89
N THR A 50 18.19 -8.45 3.13
CA THR A 50 17.13 -9.46 3.16
C THR A 50 16.83 -9.92 4.58
N LEU A 51 15.61 -10.38 4.83
CA LEU A 51 15.17 -10.83 6.16
C LEU A 51 14.91 -12.34 6.20
N GLY A 52 15.13 -12.95 7.37
CA GLY A 52 14.77 -14.34 7.66
C GLY A 52 15.91 -15.35 7.60
N GLY A 53 17.11 -14.96 7.16
CA GLY A 53 18.33 -15.77 7.18
C GLY A 53 18.35 -16.90 6.15
N TRP A 54 17.31 -17.73 6.09
CA TRP A 54 17.09 -18.85 5.17
C TRP A 54 15.67 -18.80 4.59
N LEU A 55 15.31 -19.73 3.70
CA LEU A 55 14.03 -19.69 2.98
C LEU A 55 12.82 -19.78 3.91
N GLY A 56 12.75 -20.78 4.80
CA GLY A 56 11.61 -20.92 5.69
C GLY A 56 11.49 -19.78 6.70
N GLY A 57 12.60 -19.24 7.19
CA GLY A 57 12.59 -18.06 8.05
C GLY A 57 12.08 -16.82 7.32
N ALA A 58 12.45 -16.64 6.05
CA ALA A 58 11.88 -15.57 5.23
C ALA A 58 10.37 -15.73 5.03
N ILE A 59 9.91 -16.94 4.73
CA ILE A 59 8.49 -17.26 4.57
C ILE A 59 7.71 -16.96 5.87
N GLN A 60 8.26 -17.33 7.04
CA GLN A 60 7.64 -17.03 8.33
C GLN A 60 7.48 -15.53 8.57
N TRP A 61 8.55 -14.74 8.36
CA TRP A 61 8.49 -13.28 8.48
C TRP A 61 7.52 -12.65 7.47
N HIS A 62 7.49 -13.17 6.25
CA HIS A 62 6.59 -12.70 5.20
C HIS A 62 5.13 -12.91 5.60
N PHE A 63 4.77 -14.11 6.09
CA PHE A 63 3.42 -14.37 6.56
C PHE A 63 3.05 -13.58 7.83
N ALA A 64 3.99 -13.40 8.76
CA ALA A 64 3.76 -12.58 9.95
C ALA A 64 3.39 -11.14 9.56
N ALA A 65 4.14 -10.54 8.64
CA ALA A 65 3.85 -9.19 8.15
C ALA A 65 2.61 -9.12 7.25
N MET A 66 2.32 -10.17 6.49
CA MET A 66 1.06 -10.29 5.72
C MET A 66 -0.15 -10.23 6.65
N TRP A 67 -0.14 -11.01 7.74
CA TRP A 67 -1.23 -11.00 8.72
C TRP A 67 -1.31 -9.68 9.48
N LEU A 68 -0.17 -9.05 9.81
CA LEU A 68 -0.15 -7.70 10.37
C LEU A 68 -0.82 -6.70 9.43
N LEU A 69 -0.46 -6.71 8.13
CA LEU A 69 -1.05 -5.83 7.13
C LEU A 69 -2.55 -6.10 6.95
N ALA A 70 -2.97 -7.37 6.92
CA ALA A 70 -4.37 -7.76 6.79
C ALA A 70 -5.21 -7.31 8.01
N ALA A 71 -4.73 -7.58 9.23
CA ALA A 71 -5.40 -7.16 10.46
C ALA A 71 -5.46 -5.63 10.58
N ASN A 72 -4.37 -4.94 10.27
CA ASN A 72 -4.32 -3.48 10.29
C ASN A 72 -5.23 -2.85 9.22
N GLY A 73 -5.29 -3.45 8.02
CA GLY A 73 -6.23 -3.08 6.97
C GLY A 73 -7.69 -3.27 7.39
N LEU A 74 -8.01 -4.37 8.09
CA LEU A 74 -9.33 -4.60 8.63
C LEU A 74 -9.69 -3.57 9.71
N VAL A 75 -8.79 -3.29 10.66
CA VAL A 75 -8.98 -2.23 11.66
C VAL A 75 -9.21 -0.88 11.00
N TYR A 76 -8.42 -0.56 9.96
CA TYR A 76 -8.59 0.67 9.19
C TYR A 76 -9.98 0.76 8.56
N LEU A 77 -10.46 -0.31 7.92
CA LEU A 77 -11.81 -0.36 7.32
C LEU A 77 -12.91 -0.24 8.40
N LEU A 78 -12.80 -1.00 9.49
CA LEU A 78 -13.76 -0.97 10.60
C LEU A 78 -13.82 0.40 11.25
N CYS A 79 -12.69 1.05 11.52
CA CYS A 79 -12.65 2.41 12.06
C CYS A 79 -13.28 3.43 11.09
N ASN A 80 -13.08 3.30 9.79
CA ASN A 80 -13.71 4.18 8.80
C ASN A 80 -15.24 4.00 8.77
N VAL A 81 -15.73 2.77 8.87
CA VAL A 81 -17.16 2.44 8.96
C VAL A 81 -17.76 2.92 10.28
N ALA A 82 -17.14 2.58 11.42
CA ALA A 82 -17.62 2.88 12.77
C ALA A 82 -17.64 4.38 13.09
N THR A 83 -16.70 5.17 12.56
CA THR A 83 -16.68 6.63 12.76
C THR A 83 -17.70 7.37 11.88
N TRP A 84 -18.51 6.67 11.06
CA TRP A 84 -19.44 7.25 10.09
C TRP A 84 -18.77 8.23 9.11
N ARG A 85 -17.43 8.20 9.05
CA ARG A 85 -16.59 9.05 8.20
C ARG A 85 -16.66 8.56 6.76
N LEU A 86 -16.79 7.25 6.58
CA LEU A 86 -17.01 6.65 5.26
C LEU A 86 -18.28 7.20 4.62
N VAL A 87 -19.41 7.25 5.33
CA VAL A 87 -20.67 7.69 4.72
C VAL A 87 -20.75 9.22 4.58
N ARG A 88 -20.13 10.00 5.48
CA ARG A 88 -20.04 11.48 5.35
C ARG A 88 -19.05 12.00 4.29
N LYS A 89 -18.04 11.21 3.89
CA LYS A 89 -17.08 11.59 2.83
C LYS A 89 -17.21 10.81 1.52
N PHE A 90 -17.77 9.61 1.55
CA PHE A 90 -17.79 8.69 0.41
C PHE A 90 -19.19 8.22 -0.01
N PHE A 91 -20.29 8.76 0.54
CA PHE A 91 -21.62 8.48 -0.02
C PHE A 91 -22.43 9.76 -0.29
N PRO A 92 -22.97 9.89 -1.52
CA PRO A 92 -23.09 8.85 -2.54
C PRO A 92 -21.93 8.89 -3.53
N LEU A 93 -20.99 7.94 -3.45
CA LEU A 93 -20.08 7.62 -4.55
C LEU A 93 -20.93 7.01 -5.68
N SER A 94 -21.46 7.86 -6.54
CA SER A 94 -22.03 7.43 -7.80
C SER A 94 -20.90 6.88 -8.67
N PRO A 95 -20.98 5.65 -9.21
CA PRO A 95 -20.03 5.14 -10.20
C PRO A 95 -19.84 6.10 -11.39
N ARG A 96 -20.87 6.90 -11.72
CA ARG A 96 -20.79 7.97 -12.73
C ARG A 96 -19.91 9.15 -12.29
N ALA A 97 -19.85 9.47 -11.00
CA ALA A 97 -18.96 10.51 -10.46
C ALA A 97 -17.51 10.05 -10.45
N ILE A 98 -17.24 8.77 -10.19
CA ILE A 98 -15.90 8.18 -10.32
C ILE A 98 -15.43 8.27 -11.79
N VAL A 99 -16.29 7.92 -12.75
CA VAL A 99 -15.97 8.01 -14.18
C VAL A 99 -15.86 9.47 -14.67
N ALA A 100 -16.71 10.37 -14.17
CA ALA A 100 -16.65 11.80 -14.50
C ALA A 100 -15.40 12.48 -13.92
N ASP A 101 -14.99 12.12 -12.70
CA ASP A 101 -13.74 12.60 -12.10
C ASP A 101 -12.51 12.01 -12.79
N LEU A 102 -12.57 10.75 -13.25
CA LEU A 102 -11.54 10.15 -14.11
C LEU A 102 -11.42 10.90 -15.45
N LEU A 103 -12.54 11.25 -16.08
CA LEU A 103 -12.58 12.00 -17.35
C LEU A 103 -12.18 13.48 -17.17
N ALA A 104 -12.50 14.11 -16.04
CA ALA A 104 -12.09 15.46 -15.72
C ALA A 104 -10.60 15.54 -15.36
N ALA A 105 -10.06 14.50 -14.69
CA ALA A 105 -8.63 14.36 -14.43
C ALA A 105 -7.81 14.17 -15.73
N LEU A 106 -8.36 13.45 -16.72
CA LEU A 106 -7.80 13.38 -18.07
C LEU A 106 -7.80 14.73 -18.82
N ARG A 107 -8.62 15.71 -18.40
CA ARG A 107 -8.76 17.04 -19.02
C ARG A 107 -7.92 18.15 -18.37
N GLY A 108 -7.04 17.81 -17.42
CA GLY A 108 -5.90 18.67 -17.03
C GLY A 108 -6.21 20.00 -16.33
N HIS A 109 -7.41 20.22 -15.79
CA HIS A 109 -7.73 21.46 -15.08
C HIS A 109 -7.33 21.39 -13.60
N LEU A 110 -6.17 21.97 -13.25
CA LEU A 110 -5.61 21.95 -11.90
C LEU A 110 -5.64 23.32 -11.22
N SER A 111 -6.51 23.48 -10.22
CA SER A 111 -6.49 24.60 -9.27
C SER A 111 -5.65 24.23 -8.04
N HIS A 112 -4.71 25.11 -7.67
CA HIS A 112 -3.60 24.88 -6.73
C HIS A 112 -3.79 25.51 -5.32
N ALA A 113 -5.01 25.59 -4.77
CA ALA A 113 -5.25 26.53 -3.68
C ALA A 113 -5.34 25.99 -2.22
N ASP A 114 -5.36 24.67 -1.93
CA ASP A 114 -5.68 24.22 -0.54
C ASP A 114 -4.87 22.99 -0.05
N PRO A 115 -4.07 23.11 1.03
CA PRO A 115 -3.40 22.00 1.73
C PRO A 115 -4.35 20.96 2.34
N ARG A 116 -5.66 21.24 2.41
CA ARG A 116 -6.71 20.28 2.79
C ARG A 116 -7.22 19.46 1.60
N GLN A 117 -6.79 19.80 0.38
CA GLN A 117 -7.15 19.12 -0.85
C GLN A 117 -5.94 18.38 -1.40
N TYR A 118 -6.04 17.05 -1.45
CA TYR A 118 -5.01 16.21 -2.06
C TYR A 118 -4.79 16.65 -3.52
N ASN A 119 -3.55 16.98 -3.87
CA ASN A 119 -3.21 17.34 -5.25
C ASN A 119 -3.37 16.12 -6.18
N ALA A 120 -3.51 16.32 -7.49
CA ALA A 120 -3.77 15.21 -8.41
C ALA A 120 -2.67 14.14 -8.40
N VAL A 121 -1.42 14.54 -8.16
CA VAL A 121 -0.27 13.63 -8.02
C VAL A 121 -0.42 12.74 -6.78
N GLN A 122 -0.83 13.29 -5.64
CA GLN A 122 -1.12 12.56 -4.40
C GLN A 122 -2.33 11.64 -4.59
N ARG A 123 -3.40 12.11 -5.26
CA ARG A 123 -4.58 11.27 -5.54
C ARG A 123 -4.22 10.10 -6.46
N ALA A 124 -3.42 10.33 -7.50
CA ALA A 124 -2.91 9.28 -8.37
C ALA A 124 -2.01 8.30 -7.59
N ALA A 125 -1.13 8.80 -6.73
CA ALA A 125 -0.31 8.01 -5.83
C ALA A 125 -1.14 7.11 -4.88
N TYR A 126 -2.22 7.64 -4.28
CA TYR A 126 -3.11 6.85 -3.44
C TYR A 126 -3.82 5.75 -4.23
N LEU A 127 -4.38 6.07 -5.40
CA LEU A 127 -5.05 5.10 -6.24
C LEU A 127 -4.08 4.00 -6.70
N PHE A 128 -2.87 4.40 -7.11
CA PHE A 128 -1.80 3.50 -7.47
C PHE A 128 -1.47 2.54 -6.33
N VAL A 129 -1.18 3.03 -5.12
CA VAL A 129 -0.82 2.18 -3.97
C VAL A 129 -1.97 1.24 -3.60
N ILE A 130 -3.23 1.69 -3.67
CA ILE A 130 -4.37 0.82 -3.37
C ILE A 130 -4.49 -0.29 -4.40
N ALA A 131 -4.41 0.05 -5.70
CA ALA A 131 -4.50 -0.93 -6.78
C ALA A 131 -3.32 -1.94 -6.72
N ASP A 132 -2.11 -1.44 -6.49
CA ASP A 132 -0.91 -2.25 -6.36
C ASP A 132 -0.96 -3.17 -5.12
N ALA A 133 -1.44 -2.67 -3.98
CA ALA A 133 -1.65 -3.48 -2.78
C ALA A 133 -2.68 -4.60 -3.00
N VAL A 134 -3.79 -4.31 -3.71
CA VAL A 134 -4.77 -5.33 -4.10
C VAL A 134 -4.12 -6.38 -5.00
N LEU A 135 -3.33 -5.95 -5.99
CA LEU A 135 -2.62 -6.86 -6.90
C LEU A 135 -1.61 -7.74 -6.15
N LEU A 136 -0.86 -7.19 -5.20
CA LEU A 136 0.05 -7.92 -4.32
C LEU A 136 -0.67 -8.98 -3.49
N VAL A 137 -1.82 -8.63 -2.90
CA VAL A 137 -2.62 -9.58 -2.11
C VAL A 137 -3.16 -10.70 -2.99
N LEU A 138 -3.75 -10.38 -4.15
CA LEU A 138 -4.33 -11.37 -5.05
C LEU A 138 -3.27 -12.33 -5.62
N SER A 139 -2.16 -11.78 -6.10
CA SER A 139 -1.04 -12.59 -6.58
C SER A 139 -0.40 -13.40 -5.43
N GLY A 140 -0.25 -12.83 -4.25
CA GLY A 140 0.26 -13.51 -3.05
C GLY A 140 -0.62 -14.69 -2.61
N LEU A 141 -1.95 -14.56 -2.71
CA LEU A 141 -2.89 -15.65 -2.43
C LEU A 141 -2.71 -16.82 -3.40
N VAL A 142 -2.45 -16.54 -4.69
CA VAL A 142 -2.10 -17.59 -5.66
C VAL A 142 -0.77 -18.25 -5.31
N LEU A 143 0.24 -17.46 -4.92
CA LEU A 143 1.54 -18.03 -4.54
C LEU A 143 1.47 -18.91 -3.29
N TRP A 144 0.63 -18.53 -2.32
CA TRP A 144 0.46 -19.27 -1.07
C TRP A 144 -0.45 -20.49 -1.23
N LYS A 145 -1.61 -20.31 -1.87
CA LYS A 145 -2.71 -21.29 -1.89
C LYS A 145 -3.24 -21.55 -3.30
N SER A 146 -2.32 -21.70 -4.26
CA SER A 146 -2.58 -21.96 -5.69
C SER A 146 -3.66 -23.02 -5.97
N VAL A 147 -3.70 -24.11 -5.18
CA VAL A 147 -4.67 -25.21 -5.32
C VAL A 147 -6.06 -24.82 -4.78
N GLN A 148 -6.14 -23.96 -3.76
CA GLN A 148 -7.41 -23.53 -3.16
C GLN A 148 -8.06 -22.39 -3.96
N PHE A 149 -7.28 -21.67 -4.78
CA PHE A 149 -7.77 -20.57 -5.63
C PHE A 149 -7.49 -20.81 -7.12
N PRO A 150 -8.04 -21.89 -7.72
CA PRO A 150 -7.74 -22.25 -9.11
C PRO A 150 -8.23 -21.21 -10.12
N LEU A 151 -9.42 -20.63 -9.91
CA LEU A 151 -9.96 -19.57 -10.78
C LEU A 151 -9.07 -18.32 -10.77
N LEU A 152 -8.63 -17.86 -9.59
CA LEU A 152 -7.77 -16.69 -9.48
C LEU A 152 -6.40 -16.93 -10.13
N ARG A 153 -5.84 -18.12 -9.97
CA ARG A 153 -4.62 -18.55 -10.66
C ARG A 153 -4.79 -18.47 -12.17
N GLU A 154 -5.90 -18.96 -12.71
CA GLU A 154 -6.17 -18.93 -14.15
C GLU A 154 -6.34 -17.51 -14.67
N LEU A 155 -7.07 -16.66 -13.95
CA LEU A 155 -7.22 -15.24 -14.28
C LEU A 155 -5.89 -14.48 -14.28
N LEU A 156 -4.95 -14.87 -13.41
CA LEU A 156 -3.58 -14.33 -13.39
C LEU A 156 -2.64 -15.00 -14.41
N GLY A 157 -3.12 -15.93 -15.24
CA GLY A 157 -2.33 -16.59 -16.28
C GLY A 157 -1.42 -17.71 -15.78
N GLY A 158 -1.75 -18.32 -14.64
CA GLY A 158 -1.02 -19.44 -14.05
C GLY A 158 -0.10 -19.04 -12.89
N TYR A 159 0.50 -20.05 -12.24
CA TYR A 159 1.37 -19.85 -11.07
C TYR A 159 2.62 -19.02 -11.41
N GLU A 160 3.31 -19.36 -12.50
CA GLU A 160 4.52 -18.64 -12.92
C GLU A 160 4.25 -17.19 -13.32
N THR A 161 3.12 -16.94 -14.00
CA THR A 161 2.70 -15.57 -14.32
C THR A 161 2.37 -14.79 -13.04
N ALA A 162 1.67 -15.41 -12.08
CA ALA A 162 1.40 -14.80 -10.78
C ALA A 162 2.68 -14.44 -10.01
N ARG A 163 3.74 -15.26 -10.10
CA ARG A 163 5.07 -14.94 -9.52
C ARG A 163 5.66 -13.67 -10.12
N ARG A 164 5.60 -13.53 -11.45
CA ARG A 164 6.08 -12.32 -12.15
C ARG A 164 5.25 -11.10 -11.78
N VAL A 165 3.92 -11.23 -11.79
CA VAL A 165 2.99 -10.16 -11.38
C VAL A 165 3.30 -9.70 -9.96
N HIS A 166 3.45 -10.62 -9.01
CA HIS A 166 3.78 -10.29 -7.63
C HIS A 166 5.14 -9.58 -7.52
N PHE A 167 6.15 -10.05 -8.25
CA PHE A 167 7.47 -9.43 -8.27
C PHE A 167 7.42 -7.99 -8.83
N PHE A 168 6.75 -7.76 -9.95
CA PHE A 168 6.63 -6.43 -10.55
C PHE A 168 5.81 -5.48 -9.68
N ALA A 169 4.72 -5.95 -9.07
CA ALA A 169 3.94 -5.16 -8.13
C ALA A 169 4.80 -4.77 -6.91
N MET A 170 5.56 -5.71 -6.34
CA MET A 170 6.50 -5.42 -5.25
C MET A 170 7.57 -4.39 -5.66
N ALA A 171 8.12 -4.50 -6.87
CA ALA A 171 9.09 -3.53 -7.39
C ALA A 171 8.46 -2.13 -7.56
N ALA A 172 7.22 -2.06 -8.03
CA ALA A 172 6.47 -0.82 -8.19
C ALA A 172 6.16 -0.18 -6.82
N LEU A 173 5.79 -0.99 -5.81
CA LEU A 173 5.65 -0.54 -4.43
C LEU A 173 6.95 0.04 -3.86
N VAL A 174 8.08 -0.64 -4.08
CA VAL A 174 9.40 -0.16 -3.63
C VAL A 174 9.73 1.17 -4.30
N ALA A 175 9.55 1.30 -5.62
CA ALA A 175 9.76 2.55 -6.34
C ALA A 175 8.88 3.68 -5.77
N PHE A 176 7.61 3.39 -5.51
CA PHE A 176 6.70 4.33 -4.86
C PHE A 176 7.20 4.76 -3.48
N VAL A 177 7.63 3.83 -2.63
CA VAL A 177 8.16 4.16 -1.29
C VAL A 177 9.39 5.06 -1.41
N MET A 178 10.30 4.80 -2.35
CA MET A 178 11.47 5.64 -2.56
C MET A 178 11.08 7.09 -2.93
N VAL A 179 10.14 7.25 -3.87
CA VAL A 179 9.63 8.58 -4.27
C VAL A 179 8.89 9.25 -3.10
N HIS A 180 8.08 8.48 -2.36
CA HIS A 180 7.37 8.98 -1.19
C HIS A 180 8.33 9.51 -0.12
N LEU A 181 9.37 8.74 0.23
CA LEU A 181 10.38 9.16 1.20
C LEU A 181 11.16 10.38 0.73
N ALA A 182 11.48 10.48 -0.57
CA ALA A 182 12.10 11.67 -1.14
C ALA A 182 11.22 12.91 -0.99
N MET A 183 9.93 12.82 -1.31
CA MET A 183 8.98 13.93 -1.12
C MET A 183 8.86 14.35 0.35
N VAL A 184 8.85 13.37 1.28
CA VAL A 184 8.80 13.65 2.73
C VAL A 184 10.09 14.33 3.20
N ALA A 185 11.25 13.92 2.70
CA ALA A 185 12.53 14.56 3.01
C ALA A 185 12.61 16.01 2.50
N LEU A 186 12.03 16.28 1.32
CA LEU A 186 11.94 17.63 0.76
C LEU A 186 10.99 18.54 1.54
N VAL A 187 9.95 17.99 2.18
CA VAL A 187 8.97 18.76 2.98
C VAL A 187 8.84 18.17 4.39
N PRO A 188 9.82 18.39 5.29
CA PRO A 188 9.89 17.73 6.61
C PRO A 188 8.70 18.03 7.53
N ARG A 189 7.98 19.14 7.29
CA ARG A 189 6.75 19.49 8.01
C ARG A 189 5.69 18.40 7.88
N THR A 190 5.64 17.69 6.75
CA THR A 190 4.68 16.58 6.54
C THR A 190 4.98 15.37 7.44
N LEU A 191 6.27 15.09 7.69
CA LEU A 191 6.70 14.04 8.62
C LEU A 191 6.30 14.39 10.06
N LEU A 192 6.54 15.63 10.47
CA LEU A 192 6.16 16.10 11.81
C LEU A 192 4.64 15.98 12.03
N ALA A 193 3.83 16.31 11.03
CA ALA A 193 2.38 16.13 11.09
C ALA A 193 1.98 14.64 11.27
N MET A 194 2.69 13.71 10.62
CA MET A 194 2.44 12.27 10.78
C MET A 194 2.97 11.67 12.08
N ILE A 195 3.96 12.29 12.72
CA ILE A 195 4.47 11.86 14.02
C ILE A 195 3.66 12.48 15.16
N ARG A 196 3.38 13.79 15.10
CA ARG A 196 2.79 14.58 16.20
C ARG A 196 1.30 14.84 16.05
N GLY A 197 0.75 14.72 14.83
CA GLY A 197 -0.65 15.00 14.52
C GLY A 197 -0.97 16.51 14.37
N ARG A 198 0.06 17.36 14.41
CA ARG A 198 0.04 18.84 14.30
C ARG A 198 1.30 19.30 13.59
#